data_AF-A0AB34ACQ1-F1
#
_entry.id   AF-A0AB34ACQ1-F1
#
_cell.length_a   1.000
_cell.length_b   1.000
_cell.length_c   1.000
_cell.angle_alpha   90.00
_cell.angle_beta   90.00
_cell.angle_gamma   90.00
#
_symmetry.space_group_name_H-M   'P 1'
#
loop_
_entity.id
_entity.type
_entity.pdbx_description
1 polymer ?
#
loop_
_entity_poly.entity_id
_entity_poly.type
_entity_poly.pdbx_seq_one_letter_code
_entity_poly.pdbx_strand_id
1 'polypeptide(L)' 'MEYLRKRMKFLLIIIFSVAIILFVQYELNNNKNLDLKRVGIYMTILKIACGGYGLYGLIQFFRVK' A
#
# COMPACT_ATOMS: atom_id res chain seq x y z
N MET A 1 5.53 9.14 -25.94
CA MET A 1 6.27 8.61 -24.78
C MET A 1 5.83 9.15 -23.41
N GLU A 2 5.10 10.28 -23.33
CA GLU A 2 4.62 10.80 -22.03
C GLU A 2 3.52 9.96 -21.37
N TYR A 3 2.67 9.32 -22.18
CA TYR A 3 1.58 8.47 -21.73
C TYR A 3 2.06 7.26 -20.89
N LEU A 4 2.99 6.48 -21.46
CA LEU A 4 3.63 5.35 -20.77
C LEU A 4 4.32 5.80 -19.48
N ARG A 5 4.97 6.96 -19.50
CA ARG A 5 5.64 7.53 -18.32
C ARG A 5 4.67 7.89 -17.20
N LYS A 6 3.46 8.38 -17.52
CA LYS A 6 2.40 8.61 -16.51
C LYS A 6 1.90 7.30 -15.92
N ARG A 7 1.64 6.29 -16.75
CA ARG A 7 1.17 4.95 -16.30
C ARG A 7 2.18 4.24 -15.40
N MET A 8 3.47 4.30 -15.70
CA MET A 8 4.50 3.68 -14.86
C MET A 8 4.56 4.26 -13.44
N LYS A 9 4.29 5.56 -13.26
CA LYS A 9 4.25 6.18 -11.92
C LYS A 9 3.13 5.57 -11.07
N PHE A 10 1.94 5.36 -11.65
CA PHE A 10 0.83 4.73 -10.96
C PHE A 10 1.09 3.26 -10.66
N LEU A 11 1.75 2.54 -11.58
CA LEU A 11 2.18 1.16 -11.35
C LEU A 11 3.14 1.08 -10.15
N LEU A 12 4.09 2.00 -10.05
CA LEU A 12 5.01 2.13 -8.91
C LEU A 12 4.26 2.34 -7.59
N ILE A 13 3.23 3.21 -7.58
CA ILE A 13 2.39 3.45 -6.40
C ILE A 13 1.63 2.19 -5.97
N ILE A 14 1.11 1.43 -6.93
CA ILE A 14 0.40 0.17 -6.66
C ILE A 14 1.35 -0.87 -6.05
N ILE A 15 2.51 -1.08 -6.67
CA ILE A 15 3.51 -2.05 -6.18
C ILE A 15 3.99 -1.68 -4.78
N PHE A 16 4.27 -0.39 -4.55
CA PHE A 16 4.72 0.12 -3.26
C PHE A 16 3.64 -0.03 -2.18
N SER A 17 2.38 0.26 -2.51
CA SER A 17 1.23 0.03 -1.62
C SER A 17 1.09 -1.45 -1.23
N VAL A 18 1.16 -2.36 -2.21
CA VAL A 18 1.06 -3.81 -1.95
C VAL A 18 2.22 -4.30 -1.08
N ALA A 19 3.45 -3.84 -1.33
CA ALA A 19 4.61 -4.21 -0.54
C ALA A 19 4.46 -3.81 0.94
N ILE A 20 3.98 -2.59 1.22
CA ILE A 20 3.73 -2.13 2.59
C ILE A 20 2.64 -2.96 3.26
N ILE A 21 1.54 -3.26 2.55
CA ILE A 21 0.45 -4.09 3.10
C ILE A 21 0.96 -5.48 3.49
N LEU A 22 1.76 -6.12 2.62
CA LEU A 22 2.35 -7.43 2.88
C LEU A 22 3.33 -7.38 4.05
N PHE A 23 4.19 -6.36 4.11
CA PHE A 23 5.13 -6.17 5.21
C PHE A 23 4.41 -5.98 6.55
N VAL A 24 3.42 -5.09 6.60
CA VAL A 24 2.61 -4.86 7.80
C VAL A 24 1.88 -6.13 8.24
N GLN A 25 1.32 -6.88 7.29
CA GLN A 25 0.64 -8.14 7.60
C GLN A 25 1.60 -9.21 8.11
N TYR A 26 2.81 -9.27 7.56
CA TYR A 26 3.86 -10.19 8.03
C TYR A 26 4.28 -9.88 9.47
N GLU A 27 4.56 -8.60 9.78
CA GLU A 27 4.93 -8.16 11.13
C GLU A 27 3.82 -8.43 12.16
N LEU A 28 2.57 -8.13 11.81
CA LEU A 28 1.42 -8.40 12.68
C LEU A 28 1.22 -9.90 12.97
N ASN A 29 1.54 -10.78 12.02
CA ASN A 29 1.24 -12.20 12.13
C ASN A 29 2.39 -13.01 12.76
N ASN A 30 3.65 -12.60 12.55
CA ASN A 30 4.82 -13.32 13.04
C ASN A 30 5.37 -12.78 14.37
N ASN A 31 5.05 -11.53 14.74
CA ASN A 31 5.65 -10.91 15.91
C ASN A 31 4.69 -10.93 17.12
N LYS A 32 4.77 -12.01 17.91
CA LYS A 32 3.95 -12.22 19.12
C LYS A 32 4.34 -11.31 20.30
N ASN A 33 5.46 -10.60 20.21
CA ASN A 33 6.01 -9.74 21.26
C ASN A 33 5.82 -8.23 21.01
N LEU A 34 5.12 -7.85 19.95
CA LEU A 34 4.73 -6.46 19.75
C LEU A 34 3.71 -6.07 20.83
N ASP A 35 3.88 -4.88 21.39
CA ASP A 35 2.85 -4.22 22.19
C ASP A 35 1.65 -3.90 21.27
N LEU A 36 0.84 -4.93 21.05
CA LEU A 36 -0.24 -5.04 20.06
C LEU A 36 -1.22 -3.88 20.18
N LYS A 37 -1.36 -3.31 21.38
CA LYS A 37 -2.29 -2.20 21.62
C LYS A 37 -1.85 -0.90 20.96
N ARG A 38 -0.57 -0.55 20.93
CA ARG A 38 -0.11 0.68 20.27
C ARG A 38 0.36 0.41 18.85
N VAL A 39 1.30 -0.52 18.68
CA VAL A 39 1.91 -0.79 17.37
C VAL A 39 0.88 -1.39 16.41
N GLY A 40 -0.01 -2.24 16.91
CA GLY A 40 -1.08 -2.83 16.09
C GLY A 40 -2.07 -1.81 15.55
N ILE A 41 -2.42 -0.78 16.32
CA ILE A 41 -3.32 0.31 15.86
C ILE A 41 -2.63 1.12 14.75
N TYR A 42 -1.38 1.56 14.96
CA TYR A 42 -0.66 2.32 13.94
C TYR A 42 -0.42 1.50 12.66
N MET A 43 -0.07 0.22 12.79
CA MET A 43 0.08 -0.69 11.66
C MET A 43 -1.24 -0.91 10.91
N THR A 44 -2.36 -1.02 11.63
CA THR A 44 -3.69 -1.17 11.00
C THR A 44 -4.09 0.10 10.23
N ILE A 45 -3.88 1.28 10.81
CA ILE A 45 -4.12 2.56 10.13
C ILE A 45 -3.24 2.68 8.88
N LEU A 46 -1.96 2.33 9.00
CA LEU A 46 -1.01 2.33 7.88
C LEU A 46 -1.48 1.40 6.75
N LYS A 47 -1.93 0.18 7.10
CA LYS A 47 -2.46 -0.79 6.13
C LYS A 47 -3.69 -0.25 5.39
N ILE A 48 -4.64 0.36 6.11
CA ILE A 48 -5.85 0.95 5.50
C ILE A 48 -5.49 2.13 4.59
N ALA A 49 -4.64 3.03 5.06
CA ALA A 49 -4.19 4.18 4.27
C ALA A 49 -3.45 3.73 3.00
N CYS A 50 -2.55 2.76 3.09
CA CYS A 50 -1.86 2.20 1.94
C CYS A 50 -2.83 1.52 0.96
N GLY A 51 -3.82 0.78 1.48
CA GLY A 51 -4.89 0.19 0.66
C GLY A 51 -5.67 1.24 -0.14
N GLY A 52 -6.02 2.37 0.48
CA GLY A 52 -6.66 3.51 -0.19
C GLY A 52 -5.78 4.11 -1.30
N TYR A 53 -4.48 4.31 -1.05
CA TYR A 53 -3.54 4.78 -2.06
C TYR A 53 -3.31 3.77 -3.20
N GLY A 54 -3.35 2.47 -2.89
CA GLY A 54 -3.25 1.41 -3.89
C GLY A 54 -4.45 1.42 -4.83
N LEU A 55 -5.67 1.51 -4.29
CA LEU A 55 -6.91 1.64 -5.05
C LEU A 55 -6.93 2.92 -5.89
N TYR A 56 -6.48 4.05 -5.34
CA TYR A 56 -6.34 5.29 -6.09
C TYR A 56 -5.39 5.15 -7.29
N GLY A 57 -4.22 4.53 -7.08
CA GLY A 57 -3.27 4.22 -8.14
C GLY A 57 -3.87 3.34 -9.23
N LEU A 58 -4.66 2.35 -8.83
CA LEU A 58 -5.38 1.43 -9.73
C LEU A 58 -6.42 2.16 -10.60
N ILE A 59 -7.26 2.99 -9.99
CA ILE A 59 -8.29 3.76 -10.71
C ILE A 59 -7.62 4.75 -11.69
N GLN A 60 -6.60 5.47 -11.23
CA GLN A 60 -5.85 6.41 -12.08
C GLN A 60 -5.15 5.70 -13.25
N PHE A 61 -4.61 4.51 -13.02
CA PHE A 61 -3.96 3.72 -14.06
C PHE A 61 -4.90 3.40 -15.23
N PHE A 62 -6.14 3.00 -14.93
CA PHE A 62 -7.18 2.74 -15.94
C PHE A 62 -7.82 4.00 -16.52
N ARG A 63 -7.85 5.11 -15.75
CA ARG A 63 -8.44 6.38 -16.18
C ARG A 63 -7.55 7.15 -17.15
N VAL A 64 -6.23 7.00 -17.06
CA VAL A 64 -5.28 7.66 -17.96
C VAL A 64 -5.43 7.06 -19.36
N LYS A 65 -6.10 7.83 -20.25
CA LYS A 65 -6.27 7.57 -21.70
C LYS A 65 -5.12 8.12 -22.51
#